data_AF-A0A9D6VU98-F1
#
_entry.id   AF-A0A9D6VU98-F1
#
_cell.length_a   1.000
_cell.length_b   1.000
_cell.length_c   1.000
_cell.angle_alpha   90.00
_cell.angle_beta   90.00
_cell.angle_gamma   90.00
#
_symmetry.space_group_name_H-M   'P 1'
#
loop_
_entity.id
_entity.type
_entity.pdbx_description
1 polymer ?
#
loop_
_entity_poly.entity_id
_entity_poly.type
_entity_poly.pdbx_seq_one_letter_code
_entity_poly.pdbx_strand_id
1 'polypeptide(L)'
;RARYAWVTVIPLTWLVTITSSAAWIKLFSPEVGIGFIAKANDLAGKLAVGAIPPEKIAQTQQIIFNQRLDALLTMLFLVLTWVLVLDTLRVSLRVLRGRAHPPLSEAPHEPTRLVEDWVRD
;
A
#
# COMPACT_ATOMS: atom_id res chain seq x y z
N ARG A 1 5.81 -14.59 -24.43
CA ARG A 1 6.26 -13.59 -23.43
C ARG A 1 5.34 -13.45 -22.21
N ALA A 2 4.03 -13.71 -22.28
CA ALA A 2 3.10 -13.53 -21.13
C ALA A 2 2.76 -14.82 -20.32
N ARG A 3 3.36 -15.98 -20.66
CA ARG A 3 2.98 -17.29 -20.07
C ARG A 3 3.10 -17.35 -18.54
N TYR A 4 4.02 -16.59 -17.96
CA TYR A 4 4.26 -16.55 -16.51
C TYR A 4 3.77 -15.26 -15.84
N ALA A 5 3.13 -14.34 -16.57
CA ALA A 5 2.69 -13.06 -16.02
C ALA A 5 1.63 -13.24 -14.90
N TRP A 6 0.82 -14.30 -14.96
CA TRP A 6 -0.19 -14.58 -13.95
C TRP A 6 0.41 -14.83 -12.55
N VAL A 7 1.65 -15.34 -12.49
CA VAL A 7 2.36 -15.65 -11.23
C VAL A 7 2.56 -14.38 -10.39
N THR A 8 2.79 -13.24 -11.04
CA THR A 8 2.97 -11.95 -10.37
C THR A 8 1.67 -11.16 -10.29
N VAL A 9 0.83 -11.19 -11.33
CA VAL A 9 -0.40 -10.40 -11.40
C VAL A 9 -1.41 -10.82 -10.34
N ILE A 10 -1.59 -12.13 -10.09
CA ILE A 10 -2.60 -12.61 -9.13
C ILE A 10 -2.26 -12.16 -7.69
N PRO A 11 -1.07 -12.44 -7.14
CA PRO A 11 -0.72 -12.00 -5.79
C PRO A 11 -0.73 -10.47 -5.65
N LEU A 12 -0.25 -9.76 -6.67
CA LEU A 12 -0.22 -8.29 -6.65
C LEU A 12 -1.65 -7.70 -6.62
N THR A 13 -2.55 -8.21 -7.46
CA THR A 13 -3.94 -7.74 -7.51
C THR A 13 -4.64 -7.99 -6.18
N TRP A 14 -4.44 -9.17 -5.60
CA TRP A 14 -4.96 -9.49 -4.27
C TRP A 14 -4.43 -8.52 -3.21
N LEU A 15 -3.11 -8.31 -3.17
CA LEU A 15 -2.46 -7.41 -2.21
C LEU A 15 -2.99 -5.97 -2.32
N VAL A 16 -3.06 -5.42 -3.53
CA VAL A 16 -3.57 -4.06 -3.77
C VAL A 16 -5.03 -3.95 -3.32
N THR A 17 -5.84 -4.98 -3.56
CA THR A 17 -7.26 -4.99 -3.17
C THR A 17 -7.43 -4.97 -1.66
N ILE A 18 -6.75 -5.87 -0.93
CA ILE A 18 -6.91 -5.96 0.53
C ILE A 18 -6.35 -4.72 1.24
N THR A 19 -5.21 -4.19 0.77
CA THR A 19 -4.56 -3.01 1.37
C THR A 19 -5.38 -1.75 1.12
N SER A 20 -5.90 -1.57 -0.11
CA SER A 20 -6.79 -0.45 -0.42
C SER A 20 -8.09 -0.51 0.37
N SER A 21 -8.68 -1.69 0.51
CA SER A 21 -9.91 -1.90 1.29
C SER A 21 -9.68 -1.57 2.78
N ALA A 22 -8.57 -2.05 3.35
CA ALA A 22 -8.20 -1.75 4.73
C ALA A 22 -7.95 -0.26 4.95
N ALA A 23 -7.23 0.40 4.03
CA ALA A 23 -6.98 1.84 4.09
C ALA A 23 -8.28 2.65 4.03
N TRP A 24 -9.21 2.27 3.15
CA TRP A 24 -10.52 2.89 3.05
C TRP A 24 -11.31 2.79 4.36
N ILE A 25 -11.38 1.59 4.93
CA ILE A 25 -12.04 1.34 6.22
C ILE A 25 -11.38 2.16 7.34
N LYS A 26 -10.05 2.21 7.39
CA LYS A 26 -9.30 2.98 8.39
C LYS A 26 -9.52 4.48 8.29
N LEU A 27 -9.72 5.01 7.09
CA LEU A 27 -9.95 6.44 6.85
C LEU A 27 -11.39 6.87 7.17
N PHE A 28 -12.37 6.10 6.69
CA PHE A 28 -13.76 6.55 6.62
C PHE A 28 -14.74 5.80 7.54
N SER A 29 -14.31 4.77 8.26
CA SER A 29 -15.21 4.05 9.17
C SER A 29 -15.74 4.98 10.28
N PRO A 30 -17.05 4.99 10.54
CA PRO A 30 -17.64 5.74 11.65
C PRO A 30 -17.34 5.08 13.01
N GLU A 31 -16.95 3.81 13.02
CA GLU A 31 -16.63 3.07 14.22
C GLU A 31 -15.34 3.60 14.87
N VAL A 32 -15.44 4.13 16.09
CA VAL A 32 -14.32 4.73 16.86
C VAL A 32 -13.17 3.73 17.08
N GLY A 33 -13.48 2.43 17.16
CA GLY A 33 -12.45 1.39 17.29
C GLY A 33 -11.62 1.15 16.03
N ILE A 34 -12.11 1.60 14.87
CA ILE A 34 -11.55 1.26 13.56
C ILE A 34 -11.00 2.52 12.87
N GLY A 35 -11.83 3.57 12.75
CA GLY A 35 -11.55 4.76 11.95
C GLY A 35 -10.67 5.78 12.67
N PHE A 36 -9.65 6.28 11.98
CA PHE A 36 -8.72 7.28 12.52
C PHE A 36 -9.41 8.62 12.82
N ILE A 37 -10.19 9.11 11.87
CA ILE A 37 -10.89 10.40 11.98
C ILE A 37 -12.00 10.31 13.04
N ALA A 38 -12.76 9.21 13.06
CA ALA A 38 -13.79 8.96 14.07
C ALA A 38 -13.19 8.96 15.48
N LYS A 39 -12.06 8.26 15.67
CA LYS A 39 -11.34 8.23 16.96
C LYS A 39 -10.81 9.59 17.38
N ALA A 40 -10.23 10.35 16.46
CA ALA A 40 -9.76 11.71 16.74
C ALA A 40 -10.91 12.63 17.18
N ASN A 41 -12.08 12.52 16.54
CA ASN A 41 -13.24 13.35 16.84
C ASN A 41 -13.91 12.95 18.17
N ASP A 42 -14.04 11.65 18.47
CA ASP A 42 -14.56 11.16 19.76
C ASP A 42 -13.70 11.64 20.93
N LEU A 43 -12.38 11.48 20.83
CA LEU A 43 -11.45 11.93 21.87
C LEU A 43 -11.45 13.46 22.03
N ALA A 44 -11.54 14.20 20.92
CA ALA A 44 -11.65 15.66 20.97
C ALA A 44 -12.95 16.12 21.63
N GLY A 45 -14.07 15.45 21.37
CA GLY A 45 -15.36 15.70 22.02
C GLY A 45 -15.33 15.43 23.51
N LYS A 46 -14.77 14.28 23.92
CA LYS A 46 -14.59 13.92 25.34
C LYS A 46 -13.70 14.91 26.08
N LEU A 47 -12.67 15.42 25.41
CA LEU A 47 -11.79 16.45 25.97
C LEU A 47 -12.54 17.78 26.16
N ALA A 48 -13.39 18.18 25.21
CA ALA A 48 -14.16 19.42 25.29
C ALA A 48 -15.21 19.43 26.42
N VAL A 49 -15.80 18.27 26.73
CA VAL A 49 -16.81 18.12 27.81
C VAL A 49 -16.16 17.86 29.18
N GLY A 50 -14.82 17.78 29.25
CA GLY A 50 -14.11 17.51 30.51
C GLY A 50 -14.25 16.08 31.01
N ALA A 51 -14.60 15.13 30.15
CA ALA A 51 -14.75 13.71 30.49
C ALA A 51 -13.41 12.96 30.60
N ILE A 52 -12.29 13.63 30.29
CA ILE A 52 -10.94 13.08 30.36
C ILE A 52 -10.30 13.51 31.70
N PRO A 53 -9.79 12.56 32.51
CA PRO A 53 -9.08 12.89 33.74
C PRO A 53 -7.89 13.84 33.48
N PRO A 54 -7.64 14.82 34.36
CA PRO A 54 -6.66 15.87 34.13
C PRO A 54 -5.25 15.34 33.84
N GLU A 55 -4.86 14.23 34.49
CA GLU A 55 -3.58 13.57 34.30
C GLU A 55 -3.41 12.94 32.91
N LYS A 56 -4.51 12.69 32.18
CA LYS A 56 -4.51 12.06 30.84
C LYS A 56 -4.74 13.05 29.70
N ILE A 57 -4.96 14.33 29.99
CA ILE A 57 -5.27 15.35 28.97
C ILE A 57 -4.15 15.46 27.93
N ALA A 58 -2.89 15.62 28.38
CA ALA A 58 -1.74 15.77 27.49
C ALA A 58 -1.55 14.54 26.58
N GLN A 59 -1.68 13.34 27.14
CA GLN A 59 -1.62 12.09 26.39
C GLN A 59 -2.76 12.01 25.36
N THR A 60 -3.97 12.40 25.74
CA THR A 60 -5.14 12.38 24.84
C THR A 60 -4.97 13.34 23.67
N GLN A 61 -4.42 14.53 23.89
CA GLN A 61 -4.09 15.49 22.83
C GLN A 61 -3.06 14.91 21.84
N GLN A 62 -2.03 14.22 22.34
CA GLN A 62 -1.06 13.52 21.48
C GLN A 62 -1.73 12.41 20.66
N ILE A 63 -2.62 11.61 21.26
CA ILE A 63 -3.36 10.58 20.53
C ILE A 63 -4.21 11.20 19.42
N ILE A 64 -4.93 12.30 19.69
CA ILE A 64 -5.73 13.00 18.68
C ILE A 64 -4.86 13.45 17.51
N PHE A 65 -3.69 14.05 17.79
CA PHE A 65 -2.76 14.45 16.76
C PHE A 65 -2.26 13.26 15.93
N ASN A 66 -1.83 12.18 16.60
CA ASN A 66 -1.34 10.98 15.93
C ASN A 66 -2.41 10.36 15.02
N GLN A 67 -3.67 10.30 15.47
CA GLN A 67 -4.76 9.77 14.64
C GLN A 67 -5.01 10.63 13.38
N ARG A 68 -4.89 11.96 13.49
CA ARG A 68 -4.99 12.86 12.33
C ARG A 68 -3.80 12.70 11.38
N LEU A 69 -2.60 12.54 11.92
CA LEU A 69 -1.39 12.28 11.15
C LEU A 69 -1.47 10.93 10.43
N ASP A 70 -1.90 9.87 11.11
CA ASP A 70 -2.09 8.53 10.54
C ASP A 70 -3.11 8.57 9.40
N ALA A 71 -4.21 9.33 9.55
CA ALA A 71 -5.18 9.52 8.48
C ALA A 71 -4.55 10.21 7.26
N LEU A 72 -3.76 11.27 7.46
CA LEU A 72 -3.06 11.97 6.39
C LEU A 72 -2.06 11.05 5.67
N LEU A 73 -1.22 10.36 6.43
CA LEU A 73 -0.19 9.46 5.88
C LEU A 73 -0.83 8.28 5.13
N THR A 74 -1.90 7.71 5.66
CA THR A 74 -2.64 6.62 5.02
C THR A 74 -3.23 7.08 3.69
N MET A 75 -3.84 8.26 3.65
CA MET A 75 -4.36 8.85 2.41
C MET A 75 -3.23 9.06 1.39
N LEU A 76 -2.11 9.64 1.82
CA LEU A 76 -0.95 9.89 0.97
C LEU A 76 -0.39 8.60 0.36
N PHE A 77 -0.14 7.57 1.17
CA PHE A 77 0.40 6.31 0.69
C PHE A 77 -0.58 5.53 -0.17
N LEU A 78 -1.88 5.61 0.11
CA LEU A 78 -2.91 5.01 -0.74
C LEU A 78 -2.88 5.63 -2.14
N VAL A 79 -2.83 6.96 -2.24
CA VAL A 79 -2.71 7.67 -3.52
C VAL A 79 -1.43 7.27 -4.24
N LEU A 80 -0.29 7.30 -3.56
CA LEU A 80 1.01 6.95 -4.13
C LEU A 80 1.03 5.51 -4.67
N THR A 81 0.43 4.58 -3.92
CA THR A 81 0.31 3.17 -4.33
C THR A 81 -0.48 3.05 -5.63
N TRP A 82 -1.64 3.71 -5.73
CA TRP A 82 -2.45 3.69 -6.95
C TRP A 82 -1.75 4.36 -8.13
N VAL A 83 -1.02 5.45 -7.92
CA VAL A 83 -0.18 6.07 -8.96
C VAL A 83 0.86 5.07 -9.47
N LEU A 84 1.57 4.38 -8.57
CA LEU A 84 2.59 3.39 -8.94
C LEU A 84 1.99 2.19 -9.68
N VAL A 85 0.85 1.68 -9.24
CA VAL A 85 0.14 0.57 -9.90
C VAL A 85 -0.27 0.96 -11.31
N LEU A 86 -0.82 2.16 -11.50
CA LEU A 86 -1.23 2.66 -12.81
C LEU A 86 -0.04 2.90 -13.74
N ASP A 87 1.06 3.45 -13.24
CA ASP A 87 2.28 3.66 -14.05
C ASP A 87 2.91 2.32 -14.46
N THR A 88 3.02 1.38 -13.52
CA THR A 88 3.53 0.03 -13.80
C THR A 88 2.66 -0.67 -14.84
N LEU A 89 1.33 -0.61 -14.70
CA LEU A 89 0.39 -1.17 -15.65
C LEU A 89 0.53 -0.52 -17.04
N ARG A 90 0.69 0.80 -17.10
CA ARG A 90 0.94 1.55 -18.35
C ARG A 90 2.21 1.06 -19.05
N VAL A 91 3.31 0.88 -18.32
CA VAL A 91 4.58 0.39 -18.88
C VAL A 91 4.43 -1.06 -19.35
N SER A 92 3.85 -1.95 -18.54
CA SER A 92 3.63 -3.35 -18.91
C SER A 92 2.77 -3.49 -20.17
N LEU A 93 1.70 -2.69 -20.29
CA LEU A 93 0.84 -2.69 -21.49
C LEU A 93 1.56 -2.16 -22.73
N ARG A 94 2.48 -1.18 -22.59
CA ARG A 94 3.31 -0.71 -23.71
C ARG A 94 4.25 -1.80 -24.22
N VAL A 95 4.91 -2.51 -23.30
CA VAL A 95 5.81 -3.62 -23.64
C VAL A 95 5.05 -4.74 -24.35
N LEU A 96 3.88 -5.13 -23.83
CA LEU A 96 3.04 -6.16 -24.46
C LEU A 96 2.52 -5.77 -25.85
N ARG A 97 2.28 -4.47 -26.08
CA ARG A 97 1.82 -3.93 -27.37
C ARG A 97 2.95 -3.56 -28.33
N GLY A 98 4.21 -3.87 -27.99
CA GLY A 98 5.38 -3.54 -28.83
C GLY A 98 5.63 -2.05 -29.00
N ARG A 99 5.14 -1.21 -28.10
CA ARG A 99 5.36 0.25 -28.13
C ARG A 99 6.71 0.61 -27.51
N ALA A 100 7.17 1.83 -27.80
CA ALA A 100 8.33 2.40 -27.13
C ALA A 100 8.15 2.35 -25.59
N HIS A 101 9.16 1.82 -24.92
CA HIS A 101 9.24 1.67 -23.47
C HIS A 101 10.64 2.10 -23.01
N PRO A 102 10.80 2.51 -21.73
CA PRO A 102 12.12 2.80 -21.17
C PRO A 102 13.08 1.62 -21.34
N PRO A 103 14.40 1.87 -21.51
CA PRO A 103 15.38 0.80 -21.68
C PRO A 103 15.42 -0.11 -20.46
N LEU A 104 15.54 -1.43 -20.70
CA LEU A 104 15.74 -2.41 -19.64
C LEU A 104 17.19 -2.33 -19.15
N SER A 105 17.39 -2.31 -17.83
CA SER A 105 18.72 -2.38 -17.20
C SER A 105 19.16 -3.81 -16.87
N GLU A 106 18.32 -4.80 -17.17
CA GLU A 106 18.62 -6.21 -16.93
C GLU A 106 19.62 -6.74 -17.96
N ALA A 107 20.53 -7.61 -17.51
CA ALA A 107 21.44 -8.32 -18.40
C ALA A 107 20.65 -9.27 -19.32
N PRO A 108 21.13 -9.53 -20.55
CA PRO A 108 20.53 -10.53 -21.43
C PRO A 108 20.39 -11.87 -20.72
N HIS A 109 19.30 -12.59 -21.02
CA HIS A 109 19.09 -13.92 -20.45
C HIS A 109 20.16 -14.89 -20.96
N GLU A 110 21.02 -15.37 -20.06
CA GLU A 110 21.98 -16.44 -20.31
C GLU A 110 21.38 -17.79 -19.88
N PRO A 111 21.27 -18.78 -20.78
CA PRO A 111 20.74 -20.09 -20.45
C PRO A 111 21.67 -20.85 -19.49
N THR A 112 21.06 -21.59 -18.55
CA THR A 112 21.80 -22.35 -17.54
C THR A 112 22.53 -23.56 -18.15
N ARG A 113 23.86 -23.63 -17.99
CA ARG A 113 24.72 -24.75 -18.45
C ARG A 113 24.80 -25.95 -17.49
N LEU A 114 24.11 -25.89 -16.34
CA LEU A 114 24.19 -26.91 -15.27
C LEU A 114 23.75 -28.32 -15.69
N VAL A 115 23.04 -28.47 -16.82
CA VAL A 115 22.65 -29.77 -17.38
C VAL A 115 23.69 -30.29 -18.39
N GLU A 116 24.46 -29.40 -19.01
CA GLU A 116 25.44 -29.73 -20.06
C GLU A 116 26.80 -30.15 -19.45
N ASP A 117 27.19 -29.55 -18.31
CA ASP A 117 28.42 -29.88 -17.59
C ASP A 117 28.28 -31.10 -16.65
N TRP A 118 27.10 -31.72 -16.58
CA TRP A 118 26.84 -32.94 -15.79
C TRP A 118 27.21 -34.22 -16.58
N VAL A 119 28.34 -34.19 -17.29
CA VAL A 119 28.99 -35.42 -17.75
C VAL A 119 29.65 -36.04 -16.52
N ARG A 120 28.98 -37.04 -15.97
CA ARG A 120 29.48 -37.86 -14.87
C ARG A 120 30.68 -38.65 -15.42
N ASP A 121 31.89 -38.22 -15.07
CA ASP A 121 33.10 -39.06 -15.18
C ASP A 121 32.93 -40.35 -14.37
#